data_AF-F4Y146-F1
#
_entry.id   AF-F4Y146-F1
#
_cell.length_a   1.000
_cell.length_b   1.000
_cell.length_c   1.000
_cell.angle_alpha   90.00
_cell.angle_beta   90.00
_cell.angle_gamma   90.00
#
_symmetry.space_group_name_H-M   'P 1'
#
loop_
_entity.id
_entity.type
_entity.pdbx_description
1 polymer ?
#
loop_
_entity_poly.entity_id
_entity_poly.type
_entity_poly.pdbx_seq_one_letter_code
_entity_poly.pdbx_strand_id
1 'polypeptide(L)' 'MKFQVVYKPINFMKLTTEQIDQYNNQGFLLIPDLFSQEEVSLIQEQLPGLMAEDVPGRVLEKDRHTVRALHGCHLFNKVF' A
#
# COMPACT_ATOMS: atom_id res chain seq x y z
N MET A 1 -25.46 -25.43 22.65
CA MET A 1 -25.48 -24.23 21.79
C MET A 1 -24.31 -24.34 20.82
N LYS A 2 -24.55 -24.62 19.53
CA LYS A 2 -23.49 -24.74 18.52
C LYS A 2 -23.31 -23.37 17.88
N PHE A 3 -22.16 -22.74 18.10
CA PHE A 3 -21.77 -21.55 17.35
C PHE A 3 -21.30 -21.99 15.97
N GLN A 4 -22.08 -21.66 14.95
CA GLN A 4 -21.69 -21.85 13.56
C GLN A 4 -20.86 -20.63 13.17
N VAL A 5 -19.54 -20.80 13.12
CA VAL A 5 -18.64 -19.76 12.58
C VAL A 5 -18.96 -19.66 11.09
N VAL A 6 -19.63 -18.58 10.70
CA VAL A 6 -19.85 -18.24 9.30
C VAL A 6 -18.52 -17.76 8.74
N TYR A 7 -17.82 -18.64 8.04
CA TYR A 7 -16.64 -18.26 7.27
C TYR A 7 -17.12 -17.44 6.07
N LYS A 8 -16.87 -16.12 6.08
CA LYS A 8 -16.98 -15.33 4.85
C LYS A 8 -15.77 -15.68 3.98
N PRO A 9 -15.95 -16.15 2.74
CA PRO A 9 -14.82 -16.39 1.86
C PRO A 9 -14.10 -15.07 1.61
N ILE A 10 -12.80 -15.05 1.89
CA ILE A 10 -11.92 -13.99 1.42
C ILE A 10 -11.91 -14.12 -0.10
N ASN A 11 -12.41 -13.11 -0.81
CA ASN A 11 -12.21 -13.02 -2.26
C ASN A 11 -10.71 -12.84 -2.48
N PHE A 12 -10.01 -13.92 -2.78
CA PHE A 12 -8.63 -13.86 -3.24
C PHE A 12 -8.62 -13.21 -4.61
N MET A 13 -8.06 -12.00 -4.71
CA MET A 13 -7.76 -11.40 -6.00
C MET A 13 -6.64 -12.22 -6.63
N LYS A 14 -6.99 -13.08 -7.59
CA LYS A 14 -6.04 -13.86 -8.38
C LYS A 14 -5.84 -13.15 -9.71
N LEU A 15 -4.57 -12.99 -10.11
CA LEU A 15 -4.25 -12.53 -11.45
C LEU A 15 -4.71 -13.56 -12.49
N THR A 16 -5.14 -13.10 -13.66
CA THR A 16 -5.42 -13.99 -14.78
C THR A 16 -4.13 -14.53 -15.39
N THR A 17 -4.22 -15.59 -16.19
CA THR A 17 -3.07 -16.13 -16.92
C THR A 17 -2.46 -15.07 -17.83
N GLU A 18 -3.29 -14.27 -18.49
CA GLU A 18 -2.85 -13.20 -19.38
C GLU A 18 -2.09 -12.10 -18.62
N GLN A 19 -2.54 -11.74 -17.42
CA GLN A 19 -1.85 -10.78 -16.55
C GLN A 19 -0.49 -11.31 -16.05
N ILE A 20 -0.42 -12.61 -15.74
CA ILE A 20 0.83 -13.28 -15.37
C ILE A 20 1.81 -13.29 -16.56
N ASP A 21 1.33 -13.65 -17.75
CA ASP A 21 2.15 -13.66 -18.96
C ASP A 21 2.64 -12.25 -19.33
N GLN A 22 1.79 -11.23 -19.15
CA GLN A 22 2.18 -9.84 -19.33
C GLN A 22 3.31 -9.46 -18.36
N TYR A 23 3.16 -9.77 -17.06
CA TYR A 23 4.20 -9.50 -16.07
C TYR A 23 5.51 -10.18 -16.43
N ASN A 24 5.47 -11.47 -16.81
CA ASN A 24 6.66 -12.24 -17.18
C ASN A 24 7.38 -11.64 -18.40
N ASN A 25 6.62 -11.14 -19.37
CA ASN A 25 7.18 -10.57 -20.60
C ASN A 25 7.67 -9.13 -20.43
N GLN A 26 7.01 -8.32 -19.59
CA GLN A 26 7.26 -6.88 -19.47
C GLN A 26 8.07 -6.50 -18.22
N GLY A 27 8.15 -7.39 -17.23
CA GLY A 27 8.74 -7.13 -15.91
C GLY A 27 7.86 -6.30 -14.97
N PHE A 28 6.65 -5.93 -15.40
CA PHE A 28 5.67 -5.20 -14.60
C PHE A 28 4.24 -5.50 -15.09
N LEU A 29 3.26 -5.21 -14.24
CA LEU A 29 1.83 -5.28 -14.55
C LEU A 29 1.16 -4.02 -14.00
N LEU A 30 0.32 -3.37 -14.82
CA LEU A 30 -0.50 -2.25 -14.38
C LEU A 30 -1.91 -2.76 -14.05
N ILE A 31 -2.35 -2.53 -12.82
CA ILE A 31 -3.72 -2.80 -12.37
C ILE A 31 -4.39 -1.45 -12.11
N PRO A 32 -5.21 -0.93 -13.04
CA PRO A 32 -5.91 0.33 -12.81
C PRO A 32 -6.93 0.18 -11.69
N ASP A 33 -7.17 1.26 -10.97
CA ASP A 33 -8.27 1.40 -9.99
C ASP A 33 -8.32 0.27 -8.94
N LEU A 34 -7.14 -0.22 -8.51
CA LEU A 34 -7.04 -1.24 -7.46
C LEU A 34 -7.61 -0.76 -6.12
N PHE A 35 -7.45 0.54 -5.86
CA PHE A 35 -8.04 1.24 -4.73
C PHE A 35 -9.07 2.24 -5.24
N SER A 36 -10.13 2.46 -4.46
CA SER A 36 -11.09 3.53 -4.74
C SER A 36 -10.46 4.90 -4.54
N GLN A 37 -11.09 5.94 -5.08
CA GLN A 37 -10.60 7.32 -4.89
C GLN A 37 -10.60 7.75 -3.43
N GLU A 38 -11.55 7.26 -2.65
CA GLU A 38 -11.64 7.49 -1.20
C GLU A 38 -10.48 6.82 -0.47
N GLU A 39 -10.13 5.58 -0.83
CA GLU A 39 -8.97 4.88 -0.27
C GLU A 39 -7.65 5.57 -0.61
N VAL A 40 -7.50 6.01 -1.88
CA VAL A 40 -6.33 6.80 -2.30
C VAL A 40 -6.24 8.13 -1.53
N SER A 41 -7.36 8.82 -1.36
CA SER A 41 -7.41 10.08 -0.60
C SER A 41 -7.01 9.87 0.86
N LEU A 42 -7.50 8.79 1.49
CA LEU A 42 -7.12 8.43 2.86
C LEU A 42 -5.61 8.19 2.99
N ILE A 43 -4.99 7.47 2.06
CA ILE A 43 -3.53 7.24 2.05
C ILE A 43 -2.78 8.58 1.94
N GLN A 44 -3.22 9.48 1.06
CA GLN A 44 -2.60 10.78 0.84
C GLN A 44 -2.69 11.68 2.09
N GLU A 45 -3.82 11.67 2.78
CA GLU A 45 -4.04 12.44 4.01
C GLU A 45 -3.10 12.04 5.15
N GLN A 46 -2.61 10.79 5.17
CA GLN A 46 -1.68 10.32 6.21
C GLN A 46 -0.22 10.74 5.95
N LEU A 47 0.15 11.06 4.71
CA LEU A 47 1.54 11.35 4.34
C LEU A 47 2.14 12.56 5.08
N PRO A 48 1.46 13.72 5.23
CA PRO A 48 2.03 14.86 5.93
C PRO A 48 2.45 14.56 7.37
N GLY A 49 1.67 13.75 8.09
CA GLY A 49 2.00 13.31 9.45
C GLY A 49 3.27 12.46 9.47
N LEU A 50 3.32 11.44 8.62
CA LEU A 50 4.50 10.56 8.50
C LEU A 50 5.77 11.30 8.05
N MET A 51 5.64 12.33 7.21
CA MET A 51 6.78 13.14 6.74
C MET A 51 7.33 14.09 7.83
N ALA A 52 6.50 14.48 8.79
CA ALA A 52 6.87 15.39 9.88
C ALA A 52 7.56 14.67 11.05
N GLU A 53 7.29 13.38 11.25
CA GLU A 53 7.86 12.59 12.34
C GLU A 53 9.31 12.18 12.08
N ASP A 54 10.20 12.35 13.06
CA ASP A 54 11.59 11.89 12.95
C ASP A 54 11.73 10.42 13.36
N VAL A 55 11.35 9.53 12.44
CA VAL A 55 11.42 8.06 12.62
C VAL A 55 12.62 7.46 11.88
N PRO A 56 13.17 6.30 12.32
CA PRO A 56 14.33 5.66 11.69
C PRO A 56 14.20 5.39 10.18
N GLY A 57 12.97 5.27 9.66
CA GLY A 57 12.68 5.06 8.24
C GLY A 57 12.62 6.32 7.39
N ARG A 58 12.75 7.52 7.98
CA ARG A 58 12.67 8.80 7.26
C ARG A 58 14.03 9.17 6.68
N VAL A 59 14.09 9.24 5.35
CA VAL A 59 15.31 9.61 4.61
C VAL A 59 15.08 10.97 3.96
N LEU A 60 16.01 11.88 4.18
CA LEU A 60 16.01 13.21 3.56
C LEU A 60 16.82 13.23 2.26
N GLU A 61 16.48 14.16 1.38
CA GLU A 61 17.32 14.56 0.26
C GLU A 61 18.63 15.19 0.74
N LYS A 62 19.56 15.41 -0.19
CA LYS A 62 20.87 16.01 0.09
C LYS A 62 20.78 17.42 0.70
N ASP A 63 19.69 18.14 0.43
CA ASP A 63 19.41 19.46 1.01
C ASP A 63 19.06 19.40 2.50
N ARG A 64 18.83 18.20 3.06
CA ARG A 64 18.42 17.97 4.44
C ARG A 64 17.09 18.63 4.82
N HIS A 65 16.25 18.95 3.84
CA HIS A 65 14.96 19.59 4.04
C HIS A 65 13.81 18.76 3.45
N THR A 66 13.97 18.23 2.24
CA THR A 66 12.91 17.46 1.58
C THR A 66 12.97 15.99 1.98
N VAL A 67 11.83 15.40 2.34
CA VAL A 67 11.75 13.94 2.57
C VAL A 67 11.86 13.23 1.22
N ARG A 68 12.86 12.36 1.09
CA ARG A 68 13.16 11.55 -0.10
C ARG A 68 12.41 10.22 -0.08
N ALA A 69 12.38 9.58 1.09
CA ALA A 69 11.76 8.27 1.26
C ALA A 69 11.27 8.08 2.70
N LEU A 70 10.22 7.26 2.83
CA LEU A 70 9.73 6.75 4.10
C LEU A 70 9.72 5.22 4.01
N HIS A 71 10.45 4.58 4.92
CA HIS A 71 10.53 3.13 5.02
C HIS A 71 9.75 2.64 6.24
N GLY A 72 8.99 1.55 6.09
CA GLY A 72 8.28 0.92 7.20
C GLY A 72 7.07 1.70 7.72
N CYS A 73 6.38 2.48 6.87
CA CYS A 73 5.20 3.27 7.27
C CYS A 73 4.12 2.44 7.99
N HIS A 74 3.92 1.18 7.57
CA HIS A 74 2.95 0.23 8.17
C HIS A 74 3.24 -0.12 9.64
N LEU A 75 4.45 0.17 10.15
CA LEU A 75 4.78 -0.03 11.56
C LEU A 75 4.26 1.09 12.46
N PHE A 76 3.91 2.24 11.87
CA PHE A 76 3.60 3.48 12.61
C PHE A 76 2.26 4.10 12.21
N ASN A 77 1.70 3.73 11.05
CA ASN A 77 0.41 4.22 10.58
C ASN A 77 -0.48 3.05 10.13
N LYS A 78 -1.74 3.02 10.59
CA LYS A 78 -2.69 1.92 10.34
C LYS A 78 -3.28 1.88 8.93
N VAL A 79 -3.10 2.94 8.14
CA VAL A 79 -3.57 3.01 6.75
C VAL A 79 -2.58 2.32 5.80
N PHE A 80 -1.29 2.25 6.17
CA PHE A 80 -0.23 1.55 5.43
C PHE A 80 -0.04 0.12 5.94
#